data_AF-A0A7S1RR63-F1
#
_entry.id   AF-A0A7S1RR63-F1
#
_cell.length_a   1.000
_cell.length_b   1.000
_cell.length_c   1.000
_cell.angle_alpha   90.00
_cell.angle_beta   90.00
_cell.angle_gamma   90.00
#
_symmetry.space_group_name_H-M   'P 1'
#
loop_
_entity.id
_entity.type
_entity.pdbx_description
1 polymer ?
#
loop_
_entity_poly.entity_id
_entity_poly.type
_entity_poly.pdbx_seq_one_letter_code
_entity_poly.pdbx_strand_id
1 'polypeptide(L)'
;RLNATLKLAGRLPRSQIITSGGAVSSEHPEGPFMRDWLVHRGIATERIFVDGSARDTLGNCLYVASWLRENRVSNIVLITSTWHSPRAELNLRGLLERQGVVASVVAVGAGRADYATEDALEARLDLERKAS
;
A
#
# COMPACT_ATOMS: atom_id res chain seq x y z
N ARG A 1 -7.52 -4.77 1.09
CA ARG A 1 -6.12 -4.32 1.31
C ARG A 1 -5.92 -3.73 2.72
N LEU A 2 -6.65 -2.68 3.12
CA LEU A 2 -6.49 -2.01 4.42
C LEU A 2 -6.79 -2.89 5.65
N ASN A 3 -7.87 -3.68 5.65
CA ASN A 3 -8.15 -4.61 6.75
C ASN A 3 -7.05 -5.67 6.95
N ALA A 4 -6.50 -6.20 5.85
CA ALA A 4 -5.36 -7.13 5.92
C ALA A 4 -4.11 -6.44 6.47
N THR A 5 -3.87 -5.21 6.05
CA THR A 5 -2.77 -4.36 6.55
C THR A 5 -2.90 -4.13 8.06
N LEU A 6 -4.08 -3.74 8.54
CA LEU A 6 -4.36 -3.53 9.96
C LEU A 6 -4.13 -4.81 10.78
N LYS A 7 -4.67 -5.94 10.31
CA LYS A 7 -4.52 -7.24 10.98
C LYS A 7 -3.05 -7.65 11.11
N LEU A 8 -2.26 -7.44 10.06
CA LEU A 8 -0.83 -7.73 10.07
C LEU A 8 -0.04 -6.74 10.94
N ALA A 9 -0.36 -5.46 10.87
CA ALA A 9 0.29 -4.41 11.66
C ALA A 9 0.09 -4.59 13.17
N GLY A 10 -1.06 -5.16 13.58
CA GLY A 10 -1.32 -5.56 14.97
C GLY A 10 -0.53 -6.80 15.42
N ARG A 11 -0.23 -7.73 14.50
CA ARG A 11 0.60 -8.92 14.78
C ARG A 11 2.10 -8.62 14.74
N LEU A 12 2.50 -7.60 13.99
CA LEU A 12 3.88 -7.19 13.78
C LEU A 12 4.06 -5.74 14.26
N PRO A 13 4.11 -5.47 15.57
CA PRO A 13 4.10 -4.10 16.10
C PRO A 13 5.33 -3.27 15.72
N ARG A 14 6.43 -3.93 15.33
CA ARG A 14 7.66 -3.30 14.84
C ARG A 14 7.71 -3.11 13.33
N SER A 15 6.70 -3.58 12.59
CA SER A 15 6.70 -3.41 11.13
C SER A 15 6.41 -1.96 10.75
N GLN A 16 7.12 -1.48 9.75
CA GLN A 16 6.79 -0.26 9.03
C GLN A 16 5.77 -0.60 7.93
N ILE A 17 4.98 0.39 7.54
CA ILE A 17 3.91 0.26 6.54
C ILE A 17 4.16 1.32 5.49
N ILE A 18 4.24 0.91 4.22
CA ILE A 18 4.26 1.84 3.09
C ILE A 18 2.90 1.78 2.43
N THR A 19 2.21 2.92 2.40
CA THR A 19 0.98 3.09 1.63
C THR A 19 1.34 3.78 0.32
N SER A 20 1.28 3.05 -0.79
CA SER A 20 1.56 3.58 -2.13
C SER A 20 0.31 3.63 -3.00
N GLY A 21 0.23 4.68 -3.81
CA GLY A 21 -0.94 5.02 -4.62
C GLY A 21 -1.07 6.53 -4.76
N GLY A 22 -0.42 7.12 -5.76
CA GLY A 22 -0.70 8.50 -6.14
C GLY A 22 -1.99 8.61 -6.95
N ALA A 23 -2.45 9.84 -7.13
CA ALA A 23 -3.61 10.22 -7.92
C ALA A 23 -3.41 9.84 -9.40
N VAL A 24 -3.78 8.61 -9.78
CA VAL A 24 -3.74 8.16 -11.19
C VAL A 24 -5.03 8.52 -11.93
N SER A 25 -6.15 8.67 -11.21
CA SER A 25 -7.47 8.97 -11.79
C SER A 25 -8.36 9.89 -10.95
N SER A 26 -7.94 10.34 -9.78
CA SER A 26 -8.72 11.16 -8.85
C SER A 26 -7.93 12.38 -8.39
N GLU A 27 -8.59 13.48 -8.03
CA GLU A 27 -7.93 14.65 -7.42
C GLU A 27 -7.32 14.36 -6.03
N HIS A 28 -7.58 13.17 -5.47
CA HIS A 28 -7.17 12.75 -4.15
C HIS A 28 -6.23 11.53 -4.21
N PRO A 29 -4.96 11.65 -3.77
CA PRO A 29 -4.03 10.53 -3.73
C PRO A 29 -4.46 9.49 -2.68
N GLU A 30 -4.45 8.20 -3.06
CA GLU A 30 -4.88 7.08 -2.22
C GLU A 30 -3.93 6.86 -1.02
N GLY A 31 -2.64 7.13 -1.18
CA GLY A 31 -1.61 6.96 -0.15
C GLY A 31 -1.93 7.69 1.16
N PRO A 32 -2.10 9.02 1.15
CA PRO A 32 -2.49 9.78 2.34
C PRO A 32 -3.80 9.29 2.98
N PHE A 33 -4.80 8.94 2.17
CA PHE A 33 -6.06 8.40 2.66
C PHE A 33 -5.86 7.08 3.43
N MET A 34 -5.08 6.16 2.87
CA MET A 34 -4.76 4.89 3.51
C MET A 34 -4.01 5.08 4.84
N ARG A 35 -3.07 6.05 4.89
CA ARG A 35 -2.41 6.44 6.14
C ARG A 35 -3.42 6.87 7.19
N ASP A 36 -4.27 7.84 6.84
CA ASP A 36 -5.22 8.41 7.79
C ASP A 36 -6.21 7.36 8.32
N TRP A 37 -6.67 6.46 7.44
CA TRP A 37 -7.52 5.33 7.82
C TRP A 37 -6.86 4.37 8.82
N LEU A 38 -5.56 4.11 8.67
CA LEU A 38 -4.77 3.24 9.56
C LEU A 38 -4.46 3.93 10.90
N VAL A 39 -4.12 5.23 10.87
CA VAL A 39 -3.89 6.03 12.07
C VAL A 39 -5.15 6.08 12.93
N HIS A 40 -6.32 6.31 12.31
CA HIS A 40 -7.60 6.31 13.01
C HIS A 40 -7.93 4.98 13.71
N ARG A 41 -7.28 3.88 13.30
CA ARG A 41 -7.44 2.54 13.89
C ARG A 41 -6.28 2.14 14.82
N GLY A 42 -5.49 3.11 15.26
CA GLY A 42 -4.49 2.93 16.32
C GLY A 42 -3.11 2.52 15.84
N ILE A 43 -2.82 2.61 14.53
CA ILE A 43 -1.45 2.44 14.04
C ILE A 43 -0.69 3.76 14.23
N ALA A 44 0.45 3.72 14.91
CA ALA A 44 1.27 4.89 15.18
C ALA A 44 1.79 5.51 13.87
N THR A 45 1.70 6.84 13.76
CA THR A 45 1.96 7.58 12.50
C THR A 45 3.40 7.42 12.01
N GLU A 46 4.36 7.30 12.93
CA GLU A 46 5.77 7.05 12.67
C GLU A 46 6.05 5.68 12.02
N ARG A 47 5.07 4.76 12.05
CA ARG A 47 5.15 3.47 11.36
C ARG A 47 4.72 3.57 9.90
N ILE A 48 4.06 4.65 9.47
CA ILE A 48 3.42 4.74 8.16
C ILE A 48 4.14 5.74 7.26
N PHE A 49 4.62 5.28 6.12
CA PHE A 49 5.25 6.07 5.08
C PHE A 49 4.32 6.13 3.87
N VAL A 50 4.13 7.33 3.34
CA VAL A 50 3.25 7.55 2.18
C VAL A 50 4.11 7.79 0.95
N ASP A 51 3.91 6.99 -0.09
CA ASP A 51 4.39 7.34 -1.43
C ASP A 51 3.39 8.29 -2.09
N GLY A 52 3.70 9.58 -2.08
CA GLY A 52 2.91 10.61 -2.75
C GLY A 52 3.37 10.92 -4.18
N SER A 53 4.44 10.27 -4.66
CA SER A 53 5.13 10.62 -5.89
C SER A 53 4.73 9.76 -7.09
N ALA A 54 4.34 8.51 -6.83
CA ALA A 54 4.08 7.54 -7.87
C ALA A 54 2.72 7.71 -8.55
N ARG A 55 2.71 7.77 -9.89
CA ARG A 55 1.50 7.88 -10.71
C ARG A 55 1.12 6.58 -11.42
N ASP A 56 1.86 5.51 -11.21
CA ASP A 56 1.60 4.21 -11.80
C ASP A 56 2.18 3.08 -10.94
N THR A 57 1.96 1.83 -11.37
CA THR A 57 2.47 0.64 -10.66
C THR A 57 3.99 0.60 -10.62
N LEU A 58 4.68 1.06 -11.67
CA LEU A 58 6.14 0.99 -11.74
C LEU A 58 6.79 2.03 -10.80
N GLY A 59 6.27 3.25 -10.78
CA GLY A 59 6.64 4.32 -9.87
C GLY A 59 6.46 3.89 -8.41
N ASN A 60 5.32 3.25 -8.09
CA ASN A 60 5.08 2.71 -6.74
C ASN A 60 6.18 1.72 -6.35
N CYS A 61 6.54 0.80 -7.26
CA CYS A 61 7.59 -0.17 -7.00
C CYS A 61 8.99 0.46 -6.92
N LEU A 62 9.27 1.51 -7.70
CA LEU A 62 10.55 2.23 -7.67
C LEU A 62 10.76 2.96 -6.35
N TYR A 63 9.72 3.67 -5.87
CA TYR A 63 9.74 4.32 -4.56
C TYR A 63 9.97 3.28 -3.46
N VAL A 64 9.19 2.19 -3.46
CA VAL A 64 9.30 1.13 -2.46
C VAL A 64 10.70 0.50 -2.49
N ALA A 65 11.23 0.13 -3.65
CA ALA A 65 12.57 -0.46 -3.76
C ALA A 65 13.66 0.47 -3.23
N SER A 66 13.58 1.77 -3.56
CA SER A 66 14.55 2.78 -3.11
C SER A 66 14.49 2.95 -1.59
N TRP A 67 13.28 3.04 -1.04
CA TRP A 67 13.06 3.16 0.39
C TRP A 67 13.58 1.93 1.15
N LEU A 68 13.33 0.72 0.63
CA LEU A 68 13.81 -0.53 1.23
C LEU A 68 15.33 -0.61 1.26
N ARG A 69 16.00 -0.18 0.18
CA ARG A 69 17.46 -0.11 0.07
C ARG A 69 18.05 0.84 1.12
N GLU A 70 17.49 2.04 1.23
CA GLU A 70 17.97 3.08 2.16
C GLU A 70 17.78 2.68 3.63
N ASN A 71 16.67 2.01 3.94
CA ASN A 71 16.35 1.56 5.30
C ASN A 71 16.87 0.15 5.63
N ARG A 72 17.59 -0.50 4.69
CA ARG A 72 18.13 -1.86 4.84
C ARG A 72 17.08 -2.90 5.26
N VAL A 73 15.87 -2.78 4.70
CA VAL A 73 14.76 -3.70 4.98
C VAL A 73 14.78 -4.85 3.97
N SER A 74 14.83 -6.07 4.47
CA SER A 74 14.96 -7.29 3.66
C SER A 74 13.78 -8.27 3.79
N ASN A 75 12.75 -7.95 4.59
CA ASN A 75 11.56 -8.78 4.74
C ASN A 75 10.33 -7.95 4.42
N ILE A 76 9.61 -8.32 3.37
CA ILE A 76 8.57 -7.51 2.77
C ILE A 76 7.29 -8.33 2.68
N VAL A 77 6.20 -7.78 3.22
CA VAL A 77 4.85 -8.32 3.01
C VAL A 77 4.13 -7.43 2.01
N LEU A 78 3.94 -7.94 0.79
CA LEU A 78 3.22 -7.24 -0.26
C LEU A 78 1.72 -7.50 -0.13
N ILE A 79 0.95 -6.47 0.19
CA ILE A 79 -0.51 -6.56 0.33
C ILE A 79 -1.16 -5.87 -0.87
N THR A 80 -1.78 -6.65 -1.73
CA THR A 80 -2.48 -6.13 -2.92
C THR A 80 -3.70 -6.99 -3.25
N SER A 81 -4.48 -6.60 -4.25
CA SER A 81 -5.65 -7.39 -4.68
C SER A 81 -5.21 -8.71 -5.32
N THR A 82 -6.02 -9.76 -5.16
CA THR A 82 -5.70 -11.11 -5.69
C THR A 82 -5.49 -11.12 -7.20
N TRP A 83 -6.18 -10.25 -7.94
CA TRP A 83 -6.04 -10.13 -9.40
C TRP A 83 -4.81 -9.33 -9.85
N HIS A 84 -4.29 -8.41 -9.03
CA HIS A 84 -3.11 -7.60 -9.37
C HIS A 84 -1.82 -8.08 -8.68
N SER A 85 -1.93 -9.06 -7.78
CA SER A 85 -0.81 -9.60 -7.01
C SER A 85 0.35 -10.13 -7.84
N PRO A 86 0.12 -10.92 -8.91
CA PRO A 86 1.24 -11.47 -9.69
C PRO A 86 2.08 -10.38 -10.38
N ARG A 87 1.42 -9.36 -10.96
CA ARG A 87 2.10 -8.27 -11.66
C ARG A 87 2.85 -7.36 -10.69
N ALA A 88 2.24 -6.99 -9.57
CA ALA A 88 2.87 -6.15 -8.57
C ALA A 88 4.07 -6.85 -7.92
N GLU A 89 3.95 -8.14 -7.63
CA GLU A 89 5.03 -8.93 -7.09
C GLU A 89 6.20 -9.06 -8.08
N LEU A 90 5.91 -9.36 -9.35
CA LEU A 90 6.94 -9.47 -10.38
C LEU A 90 7.70 -8.15 -10.58
N ASN A 91 6.97 -7.02 -10.67
CA ASN A 91 7.57 -5.70 -10.81
C ASN A 91 8.47 -5.35 -9.62
N LEU A 92 8.00 -5.62 -8.39
CA LEU A 92 8.76 -5.34 -7.19
C LEU A 92 10.03 -6.21 -7.12
N ARG A 93 9.93 -7.52 -7.37
CA ARG A 93 11.08 -8.43 -7.36
C ARG A 93 12.13 -8.02 -8.39
N GLY A 94 11.72 -7.77 -9.63
CA GLY A 94 12.66 -7.36 -10.69
C GLY A 94 13.36 -6.04 -10.39
N LEU A 95 12.67 -5.09 -9.73
CA LEU A 95 13.29 -3.83 -9.30
C LEU A 95 14.25 -4.00 -8.13
N LEU A 96 13.91 -4.86 -7.15
CA LEU A 96 14.82 -5.18 -6.04
C LEU A 96 16.11 -5.84 -6.55
N GLU A 97 15.99 -6.80 -7.46
CA GLU A 97 17.14 -7.44 -8.12
C GLU A 97 18.00 -6.43 -8.87
N ARG A 98 17.39 -5.57 -9.69
CA ARG A 98 18.10 -4.52 -10.44
C ARG A 98 18.82 -3.53 -9.52
N GLN A 99 18.30 -3.27 -8.33
CA GLN A 99 18.92 -2.36 -7.35
C GLN A 99 19.89 -3.08 -6.39
N GLY A 100 20.12 -4.39 -6.55
CA GLY A 100 21.00 -5.17 -5.68
C GLY A 100 20.45 -5.35 -4.26
N VAL A 101 19.13 -5.24 -4.07
CA VAL A 101 18.47 -5.40 -2.77
C VAL A 101 18.12 -6.87 -2.58
N VAL A 102 18.81 -7.54 -1.66
CA VAL A 102 18.47 -8.92 -1.26
C VAL A 102 17.33 -8.87 -0.25
N ALA A 103 16.12 -9.19 -0.69
CA ALA A 103 14.93 -9.20 0.16
C ALA A 103 14.02 -10.41 -0.10
N SER A 104 13.41 -10.92 0.97
CA SER A 104 12.30 -11.85 0.90
C SER A 104 11.00 -11.07 0.70
N VAL A 105 10.23 -11.45 -0.32
CA VAL A 105 8.90 -10.89 -0.59
C VAL A 105 7.88 -12.01 -0.39
N VAL A 106 6.88 -11.75 0.45
CA VAL A 106 5.71 -12.61 0.62
C VAL A 106 4.49 -11.82 0.18
N ALA A 107 3.84 -12.26 -0.89
CA ALA A 107 2.59 -11.66 -1.33
C ALA A 107 1.41 -12.24 -0.57
N VAL A 108 0.59 -11.36 0.02
CA VAL A 108 -0.66 -11.71 0.68
C VAL A 108 -1.80 -11.15 -0.16
N GLY A 109 -2.47 -12.04 -0.89
CA GLY A 109 -3.65 -11.69 -1.67
C GLY A 109 -4.80 -11.27 -0.74
N ALA A 110 -5.24 -10.02 -0.83
CA ALA A 110 -6.27 -9.45 0.04
C ALA A 110 -7.70 -9.52 -0.53
N GLY A 111 -8.01 -10.53 -1.36
CA GLY A 111 -9.29 -10.68 -2.08
C GLY A 111 -9.43 -9.77 -3.32
N ARG A 112 -10.62 -9.79 -3.95
CA ARG A 112 -10.95 -8.90 -5.08
C ARG A 112 -10.73 -7.45 -4.62
N ALA A 113 -10.06 -6.69 -5.48
CA ALA A 113 -10.05 -5.24 -5.42
C ALA A 113 -11.53 -4.79 -5.42
N ASP A 114 -12.00 -3.84 -4.60
CA ASP A 114 -11.32 -2.64 -4.15
C ASP A 114 -11.70 -2.20 -2.73
N TYR A 115 -12.80 -2.74 -2.19
CA TYR A 115 -13.53 -2.17 -1.07
C TYR A 115 -14.29 -3.29 -0.40
N ALA A 116 -13.53 -4.21 0.20
CA ALA A 116 -14.01 -5.57 0.43
C ALA A 116 -15.11 -5.71 1.51
N THR A 117 -15.60 -4.61 2.09
CA THR A 117 -16.91 -4.44 2.75
C THR A 117 -17.00 -3.04 3.40
N GLU A 118 -18.15 -2.37 3.38
CA GLU A 118 -19.12 -2.38 2.28
C GLU A 118 -19.82 -1.02 2.28
N ASP A 119 -20.41 -0.63 3.41
CA ASP A 119 -21.07 0.69 3.55
C ASP A 119 -20.09 1.86 3.65
N ALA A 120 -18.96 1.66 4.35
CA ALA A 120 -18.04 2.75 4.71
C ALA A 120 -17.25 3.31 3.52
N LEU A 121 -17.27 2.60 2.41
CA LEU A 121 -16.81 3.14 1.16
C LEU A 121 -17.96 3.73 0.32
N GLU A 122 -19.08 3.04 0.22
CA GLU A 122 -20.31 3.55 -0.41
C GLU A 122 -20.67 4.96 0.11
N ALA A 123 -20.56 5.19 1.42
CA ALA A 123 -20.80 6.49 2.05
C ALA A 123 -19.79 7.58 1.65
N ARG A 124 -18.53 7.22 1.33
CA ARG A 124 -17.52 8.18 0.88
C ARG A 124 -17.70 8.54 -0.60
N LEU A 125 -18.16 7.59 -1.42
CA LEU A 125 -18.52 7.82 -2.83
C LEU A 125 -19.81 8.66 -2.98
N ASP A 126 -20.77 8.46 -2.07
CA ASP A 126 -22.04 9.20 -2.12
C ASP A 126 -21.93 10.66 -1.62
N LEU A 127 -20.97 10.96 -0.73
CA LEU A 127 -20.67 12.34 -0.31
C LEU A 127 -20.02 13.15 -1.44
N GLU A 128 -19.24 12.51 -2.31
CA GLU A 128 -18.57 13.16 -3.44
C GLU A 128 -19.50 13.36 -4.64
N ARG A 129 -20.52 12.49 -4.86
CA ARG A 129 -21.64 12.71 -5.81
C ARG A 129 -22.54 13.91 -5.47
N LYS A 130 -22.53 14.37 -4.21
CA LYS A 130 -23.38 15.48 -3.74
C LYS A 130 -22.63 16.82 -3.68
N ALA A 131 -21.31 16.80 -3.87
CA ALA A 131 -20.44 17.98 -3.78
C ALA A 131 -19.85 18.42 -5.13
N SER A 132 -20.17 17.72 -6.23
CA SER A 132 -19.96 18.13 -7.64
C SER A 132 -21.30 18.23 -8.35
#